data_AF-A0A354V6L5-F1
#
_entry.id   AF-A0A354V6L5-F1
#
_cell.length_a   1.000
_cell.length_b   1.000
_cell.length_c   1.000
_cell.angle_alpha   90.00
_cell.angle_beta   90.00
_cell.angle_gamma   90.00
#
_symmetry.space_group_name_H-M   'P 1'
#
loop_
_entity.id
_entity.type
_entity.pdbx_description
1 polymer ?
#
loop_
_entity_poly.entity_id
_entity_poly.type
_entity_poly.pdbx_seq_one_letter_code
_entity_poly.pdbx_strand_id
1 'polypeptide(L)' 'MPATKTKPQDTAGHRLSVSLTEEQHVQLAAIARTNRVSIAWVVREAIERLLQGDMPLFHIRQPR' A
#
# COMPACT_ATOMS: atom_id res chain seq x y z
N MET A 1 -17.05 -10.84 -37.45
CA MET A 1 -16.32 -9.75 -36.77
C MET A 1 -16.11 -10.16 -35.31
N PRO A 2 -14.93 -10.61 -34.86
CA PRO A 2 -14.74 -10.87 -33.44
C PRO A 2 -14.40 -9.56 -32.71
N ALA A 3 -15.26 -9.17 -31.78
CA ALA A 3 -15.01 -8.04 -30.88
C ALA A 3 -13.82 -8.36 -29.96
N THR A 4 -12.77 -7.54 -30.06
CA THR A 4 -11.65 -7.53 -29.11
C THR A 4 -12.17 -7.07 -27.76
N LYS A 5 -12.25 -8.00 -26.79
CA LYS A 5 -12.44 -7.65 -25.38
C LYS A 5 -11.21 -6.86 -24.93
N THR A 6 -11.35 -5.54 -24.83
CA THR A 6 -10.37 -4.68 -24.18
C THR A 6 -10.18 -5.17 -22.75
N LYS A 7 -9.04 -5.81 -22.46
CA LYS A 7 -8.65 -6.13 -21.08
C LYS A 7 -8.60 -4.80 -20.31
N PRO A 8 -9.21 -4.70 -19.12
CA PRO A 8 -9.04 -3.52 -18.29
C PRO A 8 -7.55 -3.33 -18.06
N GLN A 9 -7.08 -2.12 -18.38
CA GLN A 9 -5.69 -1.71 -18.24
C GLN A 9 -5.27 -1.96 -16.80
N ASP A 10 -4.31 -2.85 -16.64
CA ASP A 10 -3.78 -3.34 -15.37
C ASP A 10 -3.29 -2.14 -14.54
N THR A 11 -4.09 -1.67 -13.57
CA THR A 11 -3.56 -1.07 -12.36
C THR A 11 -2.83 -2.18 -11.60
N ALA A 12 -1.72 -2.63 -12.17
CA ALA A 12 -0.90 -3.71 -11.64
C ALA A 12 -0.31 -3.21 -10.33
N GLY A 13 -0.99 -3.49 -9.21
CA GLY A 13 -0.38 -3.27 -7.91
C GLY A 13 0.94 -4.03 -7.89
N HIS A 14 2.06 -3.33 -7.72
CA HIS A 14 3.37 -3.98 -7.61
C HIS A 14 3.36 -4.86 -6.36
N ARG A 15 3.37 -6.18 -6.55
CA ARG A 15 3.40 -7.14 -5.45
C ARG A 15 4.83 -7.31 -4.97
N LEU A 16 5.06 -6.94 -3.72
CA LEU A 16 6.30 -7.20 -3.00
C LEU A 16 6.06 -8.36 -2.04
N SER A 17 6.97 -9.33 -2.03
CA SER A 17 6.97 -10.44 -1.07
C SER A 17 8.17 -10.27 -0.16
N VAL A 18 7.92 -10.07 1.13
CA VAL A 18 8.94 -9.95 2.17
C VAL A 18 8.68 -10.96 3.27
N SER A 19 9.75 -11.51 3.83
CA SER A 19 9.65 -12.39 5.00
C SER A 19 9.59 -11.53 6.25
N LEU A 20 8.52 -11.69 7.02
CA LEU A 20 8.35 -11.06 8.32
C LEU A 20 8.75 -12.05 9.41
N THR A 21 9.28 -11.53 10.51
CA THR A 21 9.41 -12.32 11.74
C THR A 21 8.03 -12.63 12.31
N GLU A 22 7.93 -13.70 13.11
CA GLU A 22 6.66 -14.09 13.75
C GLU A 22 6.09 -12.95 14.60
N GLU A 23 6.93 -12.27 15.37
CA GLU A 23 6.53 -11.13 16.20
C GLU A 23 5.96 -9.97 15.38
N GLN A 24 6.61 -9.61 14.27
CA GLN A 24 6.12 -8.56 13.36
C GLN A 24 4.77 -8.93 12.75
N HIS A 25 4.58 -10.19 12.37
CA HIS A 25 3.30 -10.67 11.82
C HIS A 25 2.17 -10.60 12.87
N VAL A 26 2.44 -11.01 14.11
CA VAL A 26 1.47 -10.93 15.22
C VAL A 26 1.08 -9.48 15.51
N GLN A 27 2.06 -8.56 15.57
CA GLN A 27 1.80 -7.14 15.79
C GLN A 27 0.96 -6.53 14.66
N LEU A 28 1.31 -6.82 13.40
CA LEU A 28 0.53 -6.38 12.23
C LEU A 28 -0.91 -6.92 12.26
N ALA A 29 -1.08 -8.19 12.63
CA ALA A 29 -2.40 -8.80 12.74
C ALA A 29 -3.25 -8.16 13.86
N ALA A 30 -2.63 -7.80 14.99
CA ALA A 30 -3.31 -7.11 16.08
C ALA A 30 -3.79 -5.72 15.63
N ILE A 31 -2.93 -4.94 14.97
CA ILE A 31 -3.28 -3.61 14.43
C ILE A 31 -4.42 -3.72 13.40
N ALA A 32 -4.33 -4.69 12.49
CA ALA A 32 -5.34 -4.96 11.49
C ALA A 32 -6.72 -5.27 12.13
N ARG A 33 -6.73 -6.12 13.17
CA ARG A 33 -7.96 -6.45 13.92
C ARG A 33 -8.56 -5.24 14.64
N THR A 34 -7.74 -4.48 15.35
CA THR A 34 -8.20 -3.29 16.10
C THR A 34 -8.82 -2.25 15.18
N ASN A 35 -8.21 -2.02 14.01
CA ASN A 35 -8.68 -1.03 13.05
C ASN A 35 -9.71 -1.58 12.05
N ARG A 36 -10.05 -2.87 12.11
CA ARG A 36 -10.94 -3.59 11.16
C ARG A 36 -10.51 -3.44 9.69
N VAL A 37 -9.20 -3.48 9.46
CA VAL A 37 -8.57 -3.37 8.14
C VAL A 37 -7.77 -4.62 7.83
N SER A 38 -7.34 -4.79 6.57
CA SER A 38 -6.46 -5.90 6.18
C SER A 38 -5.00 -5.61 6.53
N ILE A 39 -4.19 -6.66 6.72
CA ILE A 39 -2.74 -6.51 6.94
C ILE A 39 -2.08 -5.75 5.79
N ALA A 40 -2.48 -6.03 4.55
CA ALA A 40 -1.97 -5.32 3.38
C ALA A 40 -2.28 -3.82 3.41
N TRP A 41 -3.44 -3.42 3.95
CA TRP A 41 -3.77 -2.01 4.17
C TRP A 41 -2.86 -1.39 5.23
N VAL A 42 -2.60 -2.08 6.35
CA VAL A 42 -1.69 -1.59 7.40
C VAL A 42 -0.28 -1.39 6.85
N VAL A 43 0.22 -2.33 6.04
CA VAL A 43 1.53 -2.21 5.39
C VAL A 43 1.55 -1.02 4.43
N ARG A 44 0.50 -0.81 3.63
CA ARG A 44 0.40 0.34 2.73
C ARG A 44 0.41 1.67 3.50
N GLU A 45 -0.41 1.78 4.54
CA GLU A 45 -0.49 2.97 5.39
C GLU A 45 0.85 3.28 6.08
N ALA A 46 1.54 2.25 6.59
CA ALA A 46 2.85 2.42 7.19
C ALA A 46 3.90 2.93 6.19
N ILE A 47 3.88 2.42 4.95
CA ILE A 47 4.73 2.89 3.86
C ILE A 47 4.41 4.35 3.51
N GLU A 48 3.13 4.71 3.38
CA GLU A 48 2.72 6.07 3.07
C GLU A 48 3.18 7.06 4.14
N ARG A 49 3.05 6.71 5.43
CA ARG A 49 3.55 7.53 6.54
C ARG A 49 5.06 7.65 6.56
N LEU A 50 5.78 6.57 6.26
CA LEU A 50 7.25 6.59 6.14
C LEU A 50 7.69 7.53 5.01
N LEU A 51 7.09 7.38 3.82
CA LEU A 51 7.38 8.23 2.66
C LEU A 51 7.05 9.71 2.91
N GLN A 52 5.95 9.99 3.62
CA GLN A 52 5.61 11.36 4.02
C GLN A 52 6.63 11.96 4.99
N GLY A 53 7.13 11.16 5.93
CA GLY A 53 8.17 11.58 6.89
C GLY A 53 9.52 11.83 6.23
N ASP A 54 9.92 10.98 5.29
CA ASP A 54 11.18 11.11 4.54
C ASP A 54 11.11 12.16 3.40
N MET A 55 9.90 12.62 3.01
CA MET A 55 9.69 13.73 2.07
C MET A 55 9.15 15.00 2.78
N PRO A 56 9.96 15.73 3.55
CA PRO A 56 9.55 17.03 4.07
C PRO A 56 9.37 18.10 2.97
N LEU A 57 9.88 17.90 1.74
CA LEU A 57 10.01 18.95 0.73
C LEU A 57 8.96 18.97 -0.41
N PHE A 58 8.13 17.93 -0.58
CA PHE A 58 7.19 17.87 -1.71
C PHE A 58 5.75 18.33 -1.39
N HIS A 59 5.50 18.84 -0.19
CA HIS A 59 4.20 19.40 0.21
C HIS A 59 3.98 20.86 -0.22
N ILE A 60 4.95 21.47 -0.90
CA ILE A 60 4.70 22.74 -1.61
C ILE A 60 3.91 22.38 -2.87
N ARG A 61 2.58 22.49 -2.78
CA ARG A 61 1.74 22.67 -3.96
C ARG A 61 2.41 23.73 -4.84
N GLN A 62 2.94 23.36 -5.98
CA GLN A 62 3.14 24.33 -7.05
C GLN A 62 1.74 24.63 -7.61
N PRO A 63 1.19 25.84 -7.42
CA PRO A 63 0.07 26.26 -8.22
C PRO A 63 0.58 26.43 -9.65
N ARG A 64 -0.09 25.80 -10.60
CA ARG A 64 -0.13 26.30 -11.97
C ARG A 64 -1.58 26.43 -12.41
#